data_AF-A0A5J6CDK8-F1
#
_entry.id   AF-A0A5J6CDK8-F1
#
_cell.length_a   1.000
_cell.length_b   1.000
_cell.length_c   1.000
_cell.angle_alpha   90.00
_cell.angle_beta   90.00
_cell.angle_gamma   90.00
#
_symmetry.space_group_name_H-M   'P 1'
#
loop_
_entity.id
_entity.type
_entity.pdbx_description
1 polymer ?
#
loop_
_entity_poly.entity_id
_entity_poly.type
_entity_poly.pdbx_seq_one_letter_code
_entity_poly.pdbx_strand_id
1 'polypeptide(L)'
;MMVLMMILHVFRVYLTGGFKKPRELTWVTGVVLAVLTASFGVTGYSLPWDQIGFWAVKIVTGVPDAIPVIGAPLVELLRGSASVGQSTLTRFYSLHTFVLPLLTAVFMLMHFLMIRKQGISGPL
;
A
#
# COMPACT_ATOMS: atom_id res chain seq x y z
N MET A 1 -4.72 12.79 6.10
CA MET A 1 -3.46 13.46 6.51
C MET A 1 -2.21 12.60 6.32
N MET A 2 -2.22 11.31 6.67
CA MET A 2 -1.06 10.41 6.48
C MET A 2 -0.50 10.41 5.05
N VAL A 3 -1.35 10.18 4.03
CA VAL A 3 -0.93 10.14 2.61
C VAL A 3 -0.32 11.48 2.16
N LEU A 4 -0.91 12.60 2.58
CA LEU A 4 -0.37 13.94 2.30
C LEU A 4 1.05 14.09 2.87
N MET A 5 1.24 13.73 4.15
CA MET A 5 2.56 13.82 4.79
C MET A 5 3.57 12.85 4.16
N MET A 6 3.12 11.67 3.74
CA MET A 6 3.95 10.73 3.00
C MET A 6 4.42 11.32 1.66
N ILE A 7 3.54 11.98 0.90
CA ILE A 7 3.91 12.65 -0.36
C ILE A 7 4.94 13.76 -0.09
N LEU A 8 4.69 14.61 0.89
CA LEU A 8 5.64 15.66 1.28
C LEU A 8 6.98 15.08 1.76
N HIS A 9 6.96 13.94 2.45
CA HIS A 9 8.15 13.23 2.86
C HIS A 9 8.95 12.70 1.66
N VAL A 10 8.28 12.10 0.68
CA VAL A 10 8.91 11.64 -0.58
C VAL A 10 9.56 12.83 -1.31
N PHE A 11 8.85 13.97 -1.43
CA PHE A 11 9.42 15.17 -2.02
C PHE A 11 10.67 15.64 -1.27
N ARG A 12 10.63 15.70 0.06
CA ARG A 12 11.82 16.07 0.85
C ARG A 12 12.99 15.14 0.56
N VAL A 13 12.79 13.82 0.57
CA VAL A 13 13.86 12.84 0.34
C VAL A 13 14.46 12.98 -1.06
N TYR A 14 13.61 13.16 -2.08
CA TYR A 14 14.08 13.32 -3.46
C TYR A 14 14.85 14.63 -3.66
N LEU A 15 14.27 15.75 -3.23
CA LEU A 15 14.87 17.09 -3.37
C LEU A 15 16.17 17.25 -2.58
N THR A 16 16.36 16.48 -1.51
CA THR A 16 17.60 16.48 -0.70
C THR A 16 18.60 15.38 -1.09
N GLY A 17 18.29 14.57 -2.10
CA GLY A 17 19.18 13.47 -2.53
C GLY A 17 19.35 12.36 -1.48
N GLY A 18 18.48 12.28 -0.47
CA GLY A 18 18.58 11.33 0.65
C GLY A 18 18.39 9.86 0.28
N PHE A 19 18.07 9.56 -0.99
CA PHE A 19 17.94 8.21 -1.54
C PHE A 19 19.24 7.66 -2.15
N LYS A 20 20.27 8.51 -2.35
CA LYS A 20 21.55 8.10 -2.95
C LYS A 20 22.33 7.14 -2.05
N LYS A 21 23.35 6.50 -2.61
CA LYS A 21 24.27 5.61 -1.89
C LYS A 21 24.73 6.24 -0.56
N PRO A 22 24.70 5.50 0.57
CA PRO A 22 24.36 4.07 0.74
C PRO A 22 22.90 3.81 1.17
N ARG A 23 21.95 4.70 0.85
CA ARG A 23 20.56 4.71 1.37
C ARG A 23 19.52 4.13 0.41
N GLU A 24 19.94 3.42 -0.63
CA GLU A 24 19.06 2.92 -1.68
C GLU A 24 17.99 1.98 -1.12
N LEU A 25 18.34 1.12 -0.16
CA LEU A 25 17.40 0.19 0.47
C LEU A 25 16.38 0.90 1.38
N THR A 26 16.76 2.02 1.99
CA THR A 26 15.82 2.88 2.72
C THR A 26 14.80 3.47 1.75
N TRP A 27 15.22 3.88 0.54
CA TRP A 27 14.29 4.33 -0.50
C TRP A 27 13.34 3.21 -0.96
N VAL A 28 13.87 2.02 -1.26
CA VAL A 28 13.06 0.86 -1.68
C VAL A 28 12.00 0.51 -0.63
N THR A 29 12.39 0.43 0.65
CA THR A 29 11.42 0.19 1.74
C THR A 29 10.41 1.32 1.87
N GLY A 30 10.79 2.58 1.61
CA GLY A 30 9.87 3.71 1.54
C GLY A 30 8.83 3.56 0.43
N VAL A 31 9.22 3.08 -0.76
CA VAL A 31 8.29 2.79 -1.86
C VAL A 31 7.32 1.67 -1.49
N VAL A 32 7.81 0.60 -0.86
CA VAL A 32 6.93 -0.49 -0.37
C VAL A 32 5.92 0.04 0.65
N LEU A 33 6.35 0.89 1.59
CA LEU A 33 5.47 1.52 2.57
C LEU A 33 4.43 2.44 1.91
N ALA A 34 4.77 3.11 0.82
CA ALA A 34 3.81 3.91 0.06
C ALA A 34 2.74 3.03 -0.61
N VAL A 35 3.13 1.89 -1.19
CA VAL A 35 2.18 0.90 -1.74
C VAL A 35 1.26 0.36 -0.65
N LEU A 36 1.82 -0.06 0.49
CA LEU A 36 1.03 -0.55 1.63
C LEU A 36 0.05 0.52 2.14
N THR A 37 0.48 1.78 2.21
CA THR A 37 -0.37 2.91 2.63
C THR A 37 -1.51 3.16 1.63
N ALA A 38 -1.25 3.06 0.33
CA ALA A 38 -2.30 3.13 -0.68
C ALA A 38 -3.28 1.94 -0.55
N SER A 39 -2.77 0.73 -0.29
CA SER A 39 -3.60 -0.45 -0.03
C SER A 39 -4.48 -0.30 1.21
N PHE A 40 -4.01 0.37 2.27
CA PHE A 40 -4.85 0.74 3.41
C PHE A 40 -6.03 1.63 2.97
N GLY A 41 -5.77 2.63 2.13
CA GLY A 41 -6.81 3.48 1.57
C GLY A 41 -7.85 2.66 0.80
N VAL A 42 -7.42 1.83 -0.15
CA VAL A 42 -8.33 1.01 -0.98
C VAL A 42 -9.17 0.05 -0.14
N THR A 43 -8.54 -0.70 0.76
CA THR A 43 -9.24 -1.72 1.56
C THR A 43 -10.16 -1.11 2.62
N GLY A 44 -9.76 0.02 3.22
CA GLY A 44 -10.53 0.71 4.24
C GLY A 44 -11.73 1.47 3.67
N TYR A 45 -11.61 1.99 2.45
CA TYR A 45 -12.63 2.82 1.81
C TYR A 45 -13.96 2.09 1.61
N SER A 46 -13.92 0.77 1.38
CA SER A 46 -15.13 -0.04 1.18
C SER A 46 -15.77 -0.56 2.46
N LEU A 47 -15.13 -0.42 3.63
CA LEU A 47 -15.63 -1.03 4.88
C LEU A 47 -16.97 -0.45 5.38
N PRO A 48 -17.31 0.83 5.19
CA PRO A 48 -18.65 1.35 5.52
C PRO A 48 -19.77 0.71 4.68
N TRP A 49 -19.42 0.09 3.55
CA TRP A 49 -20.33 -0.58 2.63
C TRP A 49 -21.48 0.31 2.10
N ASP A 50 -21.19 1.60 1.92
CA ASP A 50 -22.07 2.56 1.28
C ASP A 50 -21.92 2.52 -0.25
N GLN A 51 -22.75 3.28 -0.97
CA GLN A 51 -22.72 3.28 -2.44
C GLN A 51 -21.35 3.68 -2.99
N ILE A 52 -20.73 4.71 -2.41
CA ILE A 52 -19.47 5.24 -2.93
C ILE A 52 -18.36 4.20 -2.72
N GLY A 53 -18.24 3.62 -1.52
CA GLY A 53 -17.26 2.58 -1.21
C GLY A 53 -17.48 1.31 -2.03
N PHE A 54 -18.72 0.85 -2.16
CA PHE A 54 -19.08 -0.35 -2.91
C PHE A 54 -18.74 -0.24 -4.41
N TRP A 55 -19.11 0.87 -5.05
CA TRP A 55 -18.83 1.06 -6.48
C TRP A 55 -17.33 1.29 -6.74
N ALA A 56 -16.64 1.98 -5.83
CA ALA A 56 -15.19 2.12 -5.92
C ALA A 56 -14.48 0.76 -5.88
N VAL A 57 -14.82 -0.13 -4.94
CA VAL A 57 -14.19 -1.45 -4.84
C VAL A 57 -14.54 -2.33 -6.06
N LYS A 58 -15.76 -2.21 -6.59
CA LYS A 58 -16.16 -2.96 -7.80
C LYS A 58 -15.33 -2.58 -9.02
N ILE A 59 -15.07 -1.29 -9.22
CA ILE A 59 -14.25 -0.80 -10.33
C ILE A 59 -12.79 -1.22 -10.12
N VAL A 60 -12.18 -0.93 -8.97
CA VAL A 60 -10.73 -1.15 -8.75
C VAL A 60 -10.36 -2.63 -8.77
N THR A 61 -11.19 -3.51 -8.22
CA THR A 61 -10.94 -4.96 -8.23
C THR A 61 -11.18 -5.59 -9.59
N GLY A 62 -11.78 -4.87 -10.55
CA GLY A 62 -11.93 -5.33 -11.93
C GLY A 62 -10.74 -5.02 -12.82
N VAL A 63 -9.87 -4.08 -12.41
CA VAL A 63 -8.68 -3.67 -13.19
C VAL A 63 -7.76 -4.85 -13.53
N PRO A 64 -7.46 -5.80 -12.62
CA PRO A 64 -6.54 -6.89 -12.92
C PRO A 64 -7.06 -7.89 -13.96
N ASP A 65 -8.35 -7.87 -14.31
CA ASP A 65 -8.93 -8.79 -15.32
C ASP A 65 -8.27 -8.63 -16.69
N ALA A 66 -7.75 -7.42 -16.98
CA ALA A 66 -7.02 -7.13 -18.21
C ALA A 66 -5.65 -7.79 -18.31
N ILE A 67 -5.13 -8.40 -17.24
CA ILE A 67 -3.82 -9.06 -17.24
C ILE A 67 -3.94 -10.41 -17.96
N PRO A 68 -3.17 -10.66 -19.04
CA PRO A 68 -3.24 -11.92 -19.77
C PRO A 68 -2.93 -13.13 -18.87
N VAL A 69 -3.63 -14.24 -19.11
CA VAL A 69 -3.45 -15.55 -18.46
C VAL A 69 -3.84 -15.58 -16.97
N ILE A 70 -3.40 -14.62 -16.16
CA ILE A 70 -3.57 -14.61 -14.70
C ILE A 70 -4.64 -13.62 -14.19
N GLY A 71 -5.23 -12.79 -15.04
CA GLY A 71 -6.16 -11.74 -14.64
C GLY A 71 -7.43 -12.27 -13.97
N ALA A 72 -8.17 -13.15 -14.65
CA ALA A 72 -9.40 -13.73 -14.12
C ALA A 72 -9.21 -14.46 -12.77
N PRO A 73 -8.23 -15.38 -12.60
CA PRO A 73 -8.03 -16.02 -11.29
C PRO A 73 -7.55 -15.04 -10.21
N LEU A 74 -6.84 -13.96 -10.57
CA LEU A 74 -6.43 -12.93 -9.62
C LEU A 74 -7.63 -12.09 -9.13
N VAL A 75 -8.56 -11.73 -10.02
CA VAL A 75 -9.79 -11.02 -9.65
C VAL A 75 -10.66 -11.87 -8.72
N GLU A 76 -10.82 -13.16 -9.05
CA GLU A 76 -11.57 -14.09 -8.20
C GLU A 76 -10.89 -14.29 -6.84
N LEU A 77 -9.56 -14.35 -6.80
CA LEU A 77 -8.79 -14.39 -5.54
C LEU A 77 -9.00 -13.11 -4.72
N LEU A 78 -8.99 -11.93 -5.32
CA LEU A 78 -9.19 -10.67 -4.61
C LEU A 78 -10.62 -10.56 -4.04
N ARG A 79 -11.62 -10.93 -4.83
CA ARG A 79 -13.04 -10.80 -4.47
C ARG A 79 -13.56 -11.95 -3.63
N GLY A 80 -12.99 -13.15 -3.77
CA GLY A 80 -13.51 -14.40 -3.20
C GLY A 80 -14.76 -14.93 -3.91
N SER A 81 -15.12 -14.37 -5.06
CA SER A 81 -16.22 -14.78 -5.95
C SER A 81 -16.11 -14.03 -7.29
N ALA A 82 -16.89 -14.44 -8.29
CA ALA A 82 -16.93 -13.77 -9.60
C ALA A 82 -17.31 -12.28 -9.52
N SER A 83 -18.19 -11.91 -8.58
CA SER A 83 -18.63 -10.53 -8.32
C SER A 83 -18.25 -10.06 -6.92
N VAL A 84 -18.28 -8.75 -6.70
CA VAL A 84 -18.10 -8.15 -5.37
C VAL A 84 -19.31 -8.46 -4.50
N GLY A 85 -19.06 -8.94 -3.28
CA GLY A 85 -20.10 -9.27 -2.30
C GLY A 85 -19.54 -9.51 -0.90
N GLN A 86 -20.23 -10.32 -0.10
CA GLN A 86 -19.89 -10.59 1.30
C GLN A 86 -18.49 -11.20 1.49
N SER A 87 -18.09 -12.09 0.58
CA SER A 87 -16.75 -12.68 0.52
C SER A 87 -15.68 -11.60 0.38
N THR A 88 -15.92 -10.61 -0.48
CA THR A 88 -15.00 -9.48 -0.72
C THR A 88 -14.88 -8.63 0.53
N LEU A 89 -16.00 -8.28 1.17
CA LEU A 89 -16.00 -7.49 2.40
C LEU A 89 -15.20 -8.19 3.52
N THR A 90 -15.42 -9.49 3.70
CA THR A 90 -14.72 -10.29 4.72
C THR A 90 -13.21 -10.32 4.46
N ARG A 91 -12.80 -10.51 3.20
CA ARG A 91 -11.37 -10.48 2.81
C ARG A 91 -10.76 -9.11 3.00
N PHE A 92 -11.46 -8.04 2.60
CA PHE A 92 -10.97 -6.67 2.73
C PHE A 92 -10.85 -6.24 4.19
N TYR A 93 -11.77 -6.66 5.05
CA TYR A 93 -11.66 -6.45 6.49
C TYR A 93 -10.42 -7.13 7.08
N SER A 94 -10.19 -8.41 6.74
CA SER A 94 -8.99 -9.15 7.19
C SER A 94 -7.70 -8.53 6.65
N LEU A 95 -7.67 -8.16 5.36
CA LEU A 95 -6.53 -7.46 4.76
C LEU A 95 -6.24 -6.14 5.48
N HIS A 96 -7.27 -5.35 5.75
CA HIS A 96 -7.13 -4.02 6.35
C HIS A 96 -6.70 -4.05 7.82
N THR A 97 -7.22 -5.00 8.60
CA THR A 97 -7.05 -5.01 10.06
C THR A 97 -5.96 -5.96 10.54
N PHE A 98 -5.56 -6.94 9.73
CA PHE A 98 -4.54 -7.92 10.10
C PHE A 98 -3.32 -7.87 9.19
N VAL A 99 -3.50 -8.11 7.88
CA VAL A 99 -2.37 -8.29 6.96
C VAL A 99 -1.60 -6.99 6.76
N LEU A 100 -2.30 -5.89 6.40
CA LEU A 100 -1.64 -4.61 6.14
C LEU A 100 -0.97 -4.02 7.40
N PRO A 101 -1.57 -4.07 8.61
CA PRO A 101 -0.89 -3.62 9.83
C PRO A 101 0.39 -4.40 10.11
N LEU A 102 0.36 -5.73 9.98
CA LEU A 102 1.54 -6.56 10.20
C LEU A 102 2.65 -6.24 9.19
N LEU A 103 2.33 -6.20 7.90
CA LEU A 103 3.30 -5.88 6.85
C LEU A 103 3.89 -4.48 7.04
N THR A 104 3.05 -3.48 7.29
CA THR A 104 3.52 -2.11 7.51
C THR A 104 4.38 -2.01 8.76
N ALA A 105 4.05 -2.69 9.86
CA ALA A 105 4.89 -2.71 11.06
C ALA A 105 6.29 -3.29 10.77
N VAL A 106 6.36 -4.41 10.03
CA VAL A 106 7.63 -5.04 9.64
C VAL A 106 8.46 -4.12 8.74
N PHE A 107 7.84 -3.53 7.71
CA PHE A 107 8.56 -2.62 6.80
C PHE A 107 8.96 -1.30 7.47
N MET A 108 8.15 -0.76 8.37
CA MET A 108 8.50 0.42 9.17
C MET A 108 9.69 0.14 10.08
N LEU A 109 9.71 -1.03 10.74
CA LEU A 109 10.84 -1.45 11.56
C LEU A 109 12.13 -1.52 10.72
N MET A 110 12.09 -2.20 9.56
CA MET A 110 13.24 -2.27 8.65
C MET A 110 13.70 -0.87 8.20
N HIS A 111 12.75 -0.02 7.81
CA HIS A 111 13.01 1.34 7.35
C HIS A 111 13.72 2.17 8.43
N PHE A 112 13.24 2.12 9.67
CA PHE A 112 13.83 2.84 10.80
C PHE A 112 15.20 2.29 11.23
N LEU A 113 15.38 0.97 11.22
CA LEU A 113 16.66 0.35 11.55
C LEU A 113 17.75 0.76 10.55
N MET A 114 17.44 0.86 9.26
CA MET A 114 18.39 1.33 8.25
C MET A 114 18.75 2.80 8.44
N ILE A 115 17.77 3.66 8.71
CA ILE A 115 18.02 5.08 9.03
C ILE A 115 18.91 5.19 10.28
N ARG A 116 18.59 4.45 11.34
CA ARG A 116 19.40 4.46 12.58
C ARG A 116 20.82 3.99 12.33
N LYS A 117 21.03 2.97 11.49
CA LYS A 117 22.35 2.43 11.15
C LYS A 117 23.17 3.37 10.28
N GLN A 118 22.55 4.07 9.34
CA GLN A 118 23.24 4.89 8.34
C GLN A 118 23.30 6.39 8.70
N GLY A 119 22.57 6.86 9.71
CA GLY A 119 22.44 8.29 10.05
C GLY A 119 21.46 9.03 9.13
N ILE A 120 21.53 10.36 9.03
CA ILE A 120 20.78 11.17 8.07
C ILE A 120 21.67 11.61 6.89
N SER A 121 21.09 12.02 5.76
CA SER A 121 21.86 12.58 4.64
C SER A 121 22.67 13.81 5.08
N GLY A 122 23.82 14.02 4.45
CA GLY A 122 24.65 15.21 4.71
C GLY A 122 23.96 16.52 4.32
N PRO A 123 24.62 17.67 4.57
CA PRO A 123 24.17 18.95 4.06
C PRO A 123 24.09 18.93 2.53
N LEU A 124 23.23 19.79 1.97
CA LEU A 124 23.06 19.98 0.53
C LEU A 124 24.35 20.46 -0.16
#